data_AF-A0A3L7ATP4-F1
#
_entry.id   AF-A0A3L7ATP4-F1
#
_cell.length_a   1.000
_cell.length_b   1.000
_cell.length_c   1.000
_cell.angle_alpha   90.00
_cell.angle_beta   90.00
_cell.angle_gamma   90.00
#
_symmetry.space_group_name_H-M   'P 1'
#
loop_
_entity.id
_entity.type
_entity.pdbx_description
1 polymer ?
#
loop_
_entity_poly.entity_id
_entity_poly.type
_entity_poly.pdbx_seq_one_letter_code
_entity_poly.pdbx_strand_id
1 'polypeptide(L)'
;MITPRPSLARAAGYTAAATLVYLAAVIAGFGMVSLFTDTEVVDESALGTLPGPIAIVVTGVLFALGALWALDRAGRGDASAASWATRILSAFWIGLAVLAGYTASLVIALVWNGLDEFTPALVHILLRPYPWTAAAIASAIILALLPLSAAALRGHTPRRWYWEDDESE
;
A
#
# COMPACT_ATOMS: atom_id res chain seq x y z
N MET A 1 -24.16 22.08 4.79
CA MET A 1 -22.79 22.25 5.29
C MET A 1 -21.84 21.69 4.24
N ILE A 2 -21.00 22.53 3.64
CA ILE A 2 -19.97 22.10 2.68
C ILE A 2 -18.72 21.83 3.52
N THR A 3 -18.35 20.57 3.70
CA THR A 3 -17.08 20.23 4.37
C THR A 3 -15.92 20.70 3.48
N PRO A 4 -14.98 21.50 4.01
CA PRO A 4 -13.86 21.99 3.23
C PRO A 4 -13.01 20.81 2.73
N ARG A 5 -12.63 20.85 1.45
CA ARG A 5 -11.75 19.84 0.85
C ARG A 5 -10.42 19.81 1.62
N PRO A 6 -9.83 18.62 1.87
CA PRO A 6 -8.43 18.56 2.25
C PRO A 6 -7.62 19.30 1.17
N SER A 7 -6.71 20.19 1.58
CA SER A 7 -5.77 20.76 0.62
C SER A 7 -4.97 19.62 -0.01
N LEU A 8 -4.71 19.68 -1.32
CA LEU A 8 -3.93 18.65 -2.03
C LEU A 8 -2.60 18.35 -1.33
N ALA A 9 -2.01 19.35 -0.69
CA ALA A 9 -0.80 19.21 0.14
C ALA A 9 -0.98 18.27 1.35
N ARG A 10 -2.12 18.32 2.05
CA ARG A 10 -2.39 17.42 3.19
C ARG A 10 -2.61 15.98 2.73
N ALA A 11 -3.39 15.80 1.66
CA ALA A 11 -3.60 14.47 1.08
C ALA A 11 -2.27 13.87 0.61
N ALA A 12 -1.44 14.65 -0.09
CA ALA A 12 -0.09 14.24 -0.50
C ALA A 12 0.80 13.88 0.71
N GLY A 13 0.73 14.65 1.80
CA GLY A 13 1.46 14.35 3.04
C GLY A 13 1.06 13.00 3.66
N TYR A 14 -0.25 12.73 3.80
CA TYR A 14 -0.74 11.45 4.31
C TYR A 14 -0.38 10.29 3.40
N THR A 15 -0.49 10.47 2.07
CA THR A 15 -0.07 9.44 1.11
C THR A 15 1.42 9.17 1.24
N ALA A 16 2.27 10.20 1.25
CA ALA A 16 3.71 10.02 1.35
C ALA A 16 4.10 9.27 2.64
N ALA A 17 3.52 9.65 3.78
CA ALA A 17 3.72 8.95 5.04
C ALA A 17 3.23 7.48 4.97
N ALA A 18 2.04 7.25 4.43
CA ALA A 18 1.49 5.90 4.27
C ALA A 18 2.34 5.04 3.32
N THR A 19 2.89 5.62 2.24
CA THR A 19 3.77 4.93 1.30
C THR A 19 5.09 4.55 1.96
N LEU A 20 5.68 5.42 2.80
CA LEU A 20 6.88 5.07 3.57
C LEU A 20 6.60 3.93 4.55
N VAL A 21 5.47 3.98 5.26
CA VAL A 21 5.04 2.89 6.15
C VAL A 21 4.82 1.60 5.36
N TYR A 22 4.21 1.68 4.18
CA TYR A 22 4.02 0.53 3.29
C TYR A 22 5.36 -0.10 2.90
N LEU A 23 6.31 0.70 2.39
CA LEU A 23 7.63 0.19 1.99
C LEU A 23 8.37 -0.43 3.17
N ALA A 24 8.38 0.23 4.33
CA ALA A 24 9.01 -0.30 5.54
C ALA A 24 8.37 -1.62 5.98
N ALA A 25 7.02 -1.69 6.00
CA ALA A 25 6.28 -2.89 6.37
C ALA A 25 6.49 -4.02 5.36
N VAL A 26 6.58 -3.73 4.06
CA VAL A 26 6.89 -4.73 3.03
C VAL A 26 8.29 -5.29 3.22
N ILE A 27 9.30 -4.44 3.43
CA ILE A 27 10.68 -4.89 3.69
C ILE A 27 10.74 -5.78 4.94
N ALA A 28 10.13 -5.33 6.03
CA ALA A 28 10.07 -6.10 7.28
C ALA A 28 9.29 -7.42 7.10
N GLY A 29 8.13 -7.36 6.43
CA GLY A 29 7.27 -8.51 6.17
C GLY A 29 7.96 -9.54 5.28
N PHE A 30 8.68 -9.09 4.25
CA PHE A 30 9.46 -9.96 3.37
C PHE A 30 10.62 -10.61 4.13
N GLY A 31 11.31 -9.88 5.01
CA GLY A 31 12.31 -10.45 5.89
C GLY A 31 11.74 -11.55 6.80
N MET A 32 10.57 -11.31 7.41
CA MET A 32 9.90 -12.31 8.25
C MET A 32 9.44 -13.54 7.47
N VAL A 33 8.87 -13.34 6.27
CA VAL A 33 8.44 -14.44 5.39
C VAL A 33 9.64 -15.25 4.92
N SER A 34 10.73 -14.60 4.54
CA SER A 34 11.98 -15.25 4.13
C SER A 34 12.54 -16.11 5.28
N LEU A 35 12.61 -15.57 6.50
CA LEU A 35 13.04 -16.33 7.69
C LEU A 35 12.13 -17.52 8.00
N PHE A 36 10.82 -17.38 7.80
CA PHE A 36 9.85 -18.43 8.13
C PHE A 36 9.79 -19.55 7.08
N THR A 37 9.97 -19.19 5.81
CA THR A 37 9.83 -20.13 4.67
C THR A 37 11.16 -20.69 4.19
N ASP A 38 12.28 -20.17 4.70
CA ASP A 38 13.64 -20.47 4.23
C ASP A 38 13.76 -20.28 2.70
N THR A 39 13.10 -19.23 2.19
CA THR A 39 13.14 -18.85 0.77
C THR A 39 13.79 -17.50 0.61
N GLU A 40 14.46 -17.28 -0.52
CA GLU A 40 14.91 -15.95 -0.87
C GLU A 40 13.78 -15.13 -1.50
N VAL A 41 13.77 -13.84 -1.18
CA VAL A 41 12.83 -12.87 -1.77
C VAL A 41 12.99 -12.80 -3.29
N VAL A 42 14.21 -13.05 -3.79
CA VAL A 42 14.56 -13.09 -5.21
C VAL A 42 15.43 -14.33 -5.47
N ASP A 43 14.81 -15.51 -5.40
CA ASP A 43 15.50 -16.81 -5.57
C ASP A 43 15.94 -17.12 -7.01
N GLU A 44 15.56 -16.29 -7.97
CA GLU A 44 15.84 -16.57 -9.38
C GLU A 44 17.16 -15.94 -9.80
N SER A 45 18.24 -16.69 -9.60
CA SER A 45 19.57 -16.38 -10.18
C SER A 45 19.52 -16.08 -11.68
N ALA A 46 18.51 -16.59 -12.39
CA ALA A 46 18.29 -16.38 -13.82
C ALA A 46 17.68 -15.00 -14.17
N LEU A 47 17.01 -14.33 -13.24
CA LEU A 47 16.34 -13.04 -13.46
C LEU A 47 17.24 -11.81 -13.23
N GLY A 48 18.42 -12.01 -12.63
CA GLY A 48 19.29 -10.93 -12.20
C GLY A 48 18.75 -10.14 -11.00
N THR A 49 19.47 -9.10 -10.57
CA THR A 49 19.20 -8.36 -9.33
C THR A 49 18.13 -7.27 -9.45
N LEU A 50 17.67 -6.96 -10.66
CA LEU A 50 16.80 -5.82 -10.97
C LEU A 50 15.28 -6.07 -10.79
N PRO A 51 14.71 -7.25 -11.10
CA PRO A 51 13.26 -7.43 -11.08
C PRO A 51 12.60 -7.25 -9.70
N GLY A 52 13.28 -7.64 -8.62
CA GLY A 52 12.81 -7.42 -7.25
C GLY A 52 12.65 -5.92 -6.92
N PRO A 53 13.71 -5.10 -7.03
CA PRO A 53 13.62 -3.66 -6.85
C PRO A 53 12.56 -3.00 -7.72
N ILE A 54 12.42 -3.40 -8.99
CA ILE A 54 11.39 -2.87 -9.90
C ILE A 54 10.00 -3.20 -9.37
N ALA A 55 9.75 -4.44 -8.95
CA ALA A 55 8.45 -4.84 -8.40
C ALA A 55 8.08 -4.01 -7.16
N ILE A 56 9.04 -3.74 -6.27
CA ILE A 56 8.84 -2.89 -5.09
C ILE A 56 8.51 -1.44 -5.46
N VAL A 57 9.20 -0.88 -6.45
CA VAL A 57 8.90 0.48 -6.92
C VAL A 57 7.49 0.54 -7.54
N VAL A 58 7.15 -0.43 -8.37
CA VAL A 58 5.82 -0.51 -9.01
C VAL A 58 4.72 -0.62 -7.95
N THR A 59 4.86 -1.52 -6.97
CA THR A 59 3.86 -1.65 -5.91
C THR A 59 3.77 -0.41 -5.03
N GLY A 60 4.91 0.24 -4.73
CA GLY A 60 4.93 1.51 -3.99
C GLY A 60 4.16 2.62 -4.71
N VAL A 61 4.32 2.73 -6.03
CA VAL A 61 3.58 3.69 -6.87
C VAL A 61 2.10 3.34 -6.89
N LEU A 62 1.73 2.09 -7.13
CA LEU A 62 0.33 1.64 -7.15
C LEU A 62 -0.36 1.87 -5.80
N PHE A 63 0.32 1.59 -4.70
CA PHE A 63 -0.15 1.88 -3.36
C PHE A 63 -0.37 3.39 -3.16
N ALA A 64 0.61 4.22 -3.54
CA ALA A 64 0.51 5.68 -3.41
C ALA A 64 -0.69 6.25 -4.19
N LEU A 65 -0.86 5.81 -5.45
CA LEU A 65 -1.99 6.20 -6.29
C LEU A 65 -3.33 5.73 -5.70
N GLY A 66 -3.38 4.48 -5.21
CA GLY A 66 -4.54 3.93 -4.52
C GLY A 66 -4.92 4.70 -3.26
N ALA A 67 -3.93 5.05 -2.44
CA ALA A 67 -4.12 5.85 -1.22
C ALA A 67 -4.62 7.26 -1.55
N LEU A 68 -4.05 7.94 -2.55
CA LEU A 68 -4.54 9.24 -3.02
C LEU A 68 -5.99 9.16 -3.49
N TRP A 69 -6.32 8.16 -4.29
CA TRP A 69 -7.67 7.93 -4.79
C TRP A 69 -8.67 7.67 -3.64
N ALA A 70 -8.28 6.87 -2.65
CA ALA A 70 -9.13 6.56 -1.51
C ALA A 70 -9.37 7.79 -0.62
N LEU A 71 -8.32 8.60 -0.39
CA LEU A 71 -8.41 9.86 0.37
C LEU A 71 -9.23 10.92 -0.36
N ASP A 72 -9.08 11.05 -1.68
CA ASP A 72 -9.89 11.97 -2.49
C ASP A 72 -11.38 11.59 -2.43
N ARG A 73 -11.71 10.30 -2.57
CA ARG A 73 -13.10 9.81 -2.40
C ARG A 73 -13.66 10.13 -1.01
N ALA A 74 -12.87 9.90 0.04
CA ALA A 74 -13.27 10.23 1.41
C ALA A 74 -13.46 11.75 1.61
N GLY A 75 -12.59 12.57 1.03
CA GLY A 75 -12.63 14.03 1.13
C GLY A 75 -13.79 14.69 0.37
N ARG A 76 -14.34 14.03 -0.65
CA ARG A 76 -15.51 14.51 -1.40
C ARG A 76 -16.83 14.40 -0.63
N GLY A 77 -16.81 13.88 0.60
CA GLY A 77 -18.02 13.74 1.42
C GLY A 77 -19.00 12.71 0.86
N ASP A 78 -18.50 11.78 0.05
CA ASP A 78 -19.29 10.69 -0.51
C ASP A 78 -19.76 9.80 0.66
N ALA A 79 -21.04 9.90 1.01
CA ALA A 79 -21.62 9.20 2.17
C ALA A 79 -21.39 7.68 2.09
N SER A 80 -21.22 7.16 0.86
CA SER A 80 -20.82 5.78 0.58
C SER A 80 -19.39 5.45 1.06
N ALA A 81 -18.43 6.37 0.89
CA ALA A 81 -17.04 6.20 1.33
C ALA A 81 -16.88 6.17 2.86
N ALA A 82 -17.88 6.66 3.60
CA ALA A 82 -17.92 6.54 5.04
C ALA A 82 -18.31 5.13 5.52
N SER A 83 -18.98 4.33 4.68
CA SER A 83 -19.43 2.98 5.05
C SER A 83 -18.25 2.01 5.19
N TRP A 84 -18.34 1.12 6.18
CA TRP A 84 -17.32 0.09 6.41
C TRP A 84 -17.11 -0.81 5.18
N ALA A 85 -18.20 -1.14 4.48
CA ALA A 85 -18.16 -1.95 3.26
C ALA A 85 -17.32 -1.30 2.16
N THR A 86 -17.49 0.01 1.90
CA THR A 86 -16.72 0.72 0.87
C THR A 86 -15.24 0.85 1.24
N ARG A 87 -14.91 0.95 2.54
CA ARG A 87 -13.52 0.96 3.01
C ARG A 87 -12.84 -0.38 2.78
N ILE A 88 -13.51 -1.48 3.17
CA ILE A 88 -13.04 -2.84 2.88
C ILE A 88 -12.85 -3.03 1.38
N LEU A 89 -13.83 -2.62 0.58
CA LEU A 89 -13.76 -2.78 -0.86
C LEU A 89 -12.60 -1.98 -1.47
N SER A 90 -12.37 -0.75 -0.99
CA SER A 90 -11.24 0.08 -1.45
C SER A 90 -9.90 -0.54 -1.07
N ALA A 91 -9.77 -1.00 0.18
CA ALA A 91 -8.57 -1.69 0.64
C ALA A 91 -8.30 -2.96 -0.15
N PHE A 92 -9.34 -3.76 -0.40
CA PHE A 92 -9.28 -4.96 -1.22
C PHE A 92 -8.79 -4.67 -2.64
N TRP A 93 -9.39 -3.69 -3.34
CA TRP A 93 -8.98 -3.35 -4.70
C TRP A 93 -7.56 -2.79 -4.78
N ILE A 94 -7.13 -2.01 -3.79
CA ILE A 94 -5.75 -1.50 -3.73
C ILE A 94 -4.77 -2.64 -3.45
N GLY A 95 -5.10 -3.53 -2.51
CA GLY A 95 -4.32 -4.75 -2.29
C GLY A 95 -4.22 -5.62 -3.54
N LEU A 96 -5.32 -5.79 -4.26
CA LEU A 96 -5.35 -6.54 -5.52
C LEU A 96 -4.51 -5.84 -6.62
N ALA A 97 -4.55 -4.52 -6.70
CA ALA A 97 -3.71 -3.76 -7.63
C ALA A 97 -2.22 -3.94 -7.31
N VAL A 98 -1.86 -3.94 -6.03
CA VAL A 98 -0.48 -4.24 -5.56
C VAL A 98 -0.08 -5.67 -5.91
N LEU A 99 -0.97 -6.66 -5.67
CA LEU A 99 -0.75 -8.06 -6.04
C LEU A 99 -0.46 -8.19 -7.54
N ALA A 100 -1.33 -7.59 -8.36
CA ALA A 100 -1.24 -7.63 -9.81
C ALA A 100 0.01 -6.92 -10.31
N GLY A 101 0.35 -5.76 -9.75
CA GLY A 101 1.55 -5.00 -10.11
C GLY A 101 2.84 -5.73 -9.78
N TYR A 102 2.93 -6.33 -8.59
CA TYR A 102 4.07 -7.14 -8.19
C TYR A 102 4.25 -8.33 -9.15
N THR A 103 3.17 -9.08 -9.35
CA THR A 103 3.16 -10.30 -10.16
C THR A 103 3.49 -9.98 -11.62
N ALA A 104 2.83 -8.98 -12.20
CA ALA A 104 3.06 -8.56 -13.59
C ALA A 104 4.50 -8.09 -13.80
N SER A 105 5.09 -7.37 -12.84
CA SER A 105 6.49 -6.92 -12.96
C SER A 105 7.46 -8.09 -13.06
N LEU A 106 7.27 -9.13 -12.25
CA LEU A 106 8.10 -10.33 -12.28
C LEU A 106 7.83 -11.19 -13.52
N VAL A 107 6.57 -11.38 -13.91
CA VAL A 107 6.23 -12.11 -15.15
C VAL A 107 6.82 -11.41 -16.38
N ILE A 108 6.74 -10.09 -16.46
CA ILE A 108 7.35 -9.33 -17.56
C ILE A 108 8.86 -9.52 -17.57
N ALA A 109 9.52 -9.49 -16.42
CA ALA A 109 10.96 -9.74 -16.33
C ALA A 109 11.32 -11.16 -16.77
N LEU A 110 10.55 -12.18 -16.38
CA LEU A 110 10.74 -13.57 -16.79
C LEU A 110 10.63 -13.75 -18.31
N VAL A 111 9.56 -13.22 -18.89
CA VAL A 111 9.32 -13.29 -20.34
C VAL A 111 10.41 -12.54 -21.10
N TRP A 112 10.84 -11.37 -20.60
CA TRP A 112 11.90 -10.59 -21.24
C TRP A 112 13.25 -11.33 -21.26
N ASN A 113 13.55 -12.09 -20.21
CA ASN A 113 14.78 -12.89 -20.13
C ASN A 113 14.68 -14.24 -20.90
N GLY A 114 13.55 -14.52 -21.56
CA GLY A 114 13.37 -15.72 -22.38
C GLY A 114 13.26 -17.01 -21.56
N LEU A 115 12.92 -16.90 -20.27
CA LEU A 115 13.03 -18.00 -19.32
C LEU A 115 11.79 -18.89 -19.20
N ASP A 116 10.59 -18.49 -19.67
CA ASP A 116 9.39 -19.31 -19.54
C ASP A 116 8.21 -18.91 -20.45
N GLU A 117 7.26 -19.83 -20.61
CA GLU A 117 5.90 -19.56 -21.07
C GLU A 117 5.12 -18.76 -20.00
N PHE A 118 4.30 -17.80 -20.42
CA PHE A 118 3.60 -16.85 -19.51
C PHE A 118 2.80 -17.53 -18.37
N THR A 119 2.12 -18.64 -18.69
CA THR A 119 1.20 -19.32 -17.76
C THR A 119 1.93 -19.99 -16.58
N PRO A 120 2.95 -20.86 -16.76
CA PRO A 120 3.69 -21.44 -15.64
C PRO A 120 4.40 -20.39 -14.78
N ALA A 121 4.98 -19.35 -15.40
CA ALA A 121 5.60 -18.24 -14.69
C ALA A 121 4.60 -17.51 -13.76
N LEU A 122 3.41 -17.20 -14.27
CA LEU A 122 2.35 -16.57 -13.49
C LEU A 122 1.92 -17.42 -12.28
N VAL A 123 1.72 -18.72 -12.50
CA VAL A 123 1.32 -19.66 -11.42
C VAL A 123 2.44 -19.77 -10.39
N HIS A 124 3.70 -19.88 -10.82
CA HIS A 124 4.84 -19.94 -9.90
C HIS A 124 4.90 -18.72 -8.99
N ILE A 125 4.79 -17.51 -9.55
CA ILE A 125 4.86 -16.27 -8.77
C ILE A 125 3.65 -16.14 -7.83
N LEU A 126 2.45 -16.47 -8.29
CA LEU A 126 1.25 -16.38 -7.46
C LEU A 126 1.22 -17.40 -6.32
N LEU A 127 1.96 -18.51 -6.42
CA LEU A 127 2.08 -19.47 -5.31
C LEU A 127 3.09 -19.01 -4.25
N ARG A 128 3.97 -18.05 -4.57
CA ARG A 128 4.92 -17.50 -3.60
C ARG A 128 4.21 -16.59 -2.59
N PRO A 129 4.68 -16.55 -1.32
CA PRO A 129 4.04 -15.75 -0.27
C PRO A 129 4.21 -14.23 -0.47
N TYR A 130 5.30 -13.78 -1.09
CA TYR A 130 5.67 -12.37 -1.23
C TYR A 130 4.60 -11.46 -1.85
N PRO A 131 4.02 -11.74 -3.04
CA PRO A 131 2.97 -10.90 -3.61
C PRO A 131 1.75 -10.77 -2.69
N TRP A 132 1.36 -11.85 -2.01
CA TRP A 132 0.24 -11.86 -1.07
C TRP A 132 0.54 -11.04 0.19
N THR A 133 1.76 -11.15 0.72
CA THR A 133 2.20 -10.34 1.87
C THR A 133 2.14 -8.86 1.54
N ALA A 134 2.64 -8.45 0.37
CA ALA A 134 2.58 -7.06 -0.08
C ALA A 134 1.13 -6.57 -0.24
N ALA A 135 0.25 -7.39 -0.81
CA ALA A 135 -1.17 -7.08 -0.98
C ALA A 135 -1.92 -6.96 0.37
N ALA A 136 -1.63 -7.86 1.32
CA ALA A 136 -2.21 -7.86 2.65
C ALA A 136 -1.79 -6.61 3.44
N ILE A 137 -0.51 -6.25 3.41
CA ILE A 137 0.02 -5.04 4.04
C ILE A 137 -0.62 -3.79 3.44
N ALA A 138 -0.69 -3.69 2.11
CA ALA A 138 -1.35 -2.58 1.42
C ALA A 138 -2.81 -2.43 1.89
N SER A 139 -3.56 -3.52 1.92
CA SER A 139 -4.95 -3.55 2.37
C SER A 139 -5.09 -3.08 3.83
N ALA A 140 -4.24 -3.59 4.72
CA ALA A 140 -4.25 -3.23 6.13
C ALA A 140 -3.96 -1.74 6.37
N ILE A 141 -2.97 -1.18 5.65
CA ILE A 141 -2.62 0.24 5.78
C ILE A 141 -3.76 1.12 5.27
N ILE A 142 -4.41 0.80 4.14
CA ILE A 142 -5.55 1.57 3.66
C ILE A 142 -6.72 1.54 4.66
N LEU A 143 -7.01 0.37 5.23
CA LEU A 143 -8.04 0.25 6.26
C LEU A 143 -7.76 1.12 7.49
N ALA A 144 -6.50 1.24 7.89
CA ALA A 144 -6.08 2.10 9.00
C ALA A 144 -6.03 3.60 8.62
N LEU A 145 -5.61 3.93 7.40
CA LEU A 145 -5.42 5.30 6.92
C LEU A 145 -6.72 6.08 6.82
N LEU A 146 -7.80 5.46 6.33
CA LEU A 146 -9.08 6.13 6.10
C LEU A 146 -9.74 6.69 7.37
N PRO A 147 -9.85 5.96 8.51
CA PRO A 147 -10.39 6.53 9.75
C PRO A 147 -9.45 7.58 10.39
N LEU A 148 -8.13 7.37 10.35
CA LEU A 148 -7.15 8.31 10.90
C LEU A 148 -7.19 9.65 10.17
N SER A 149 -7.20 9.60 8.84
CA SER A 149 -7.30 10.79 8.01
C SER A 149 -8.66 11.48 8.17
N ALA A 150 -9.78 10.74 8.30
CA ALA A 150 -11.08 11.34 8.57
C ALA A 150 -11.14 12.10 9.91
N ALA A 151 -10.51 11.59 10.97
CA ALA A 151 -10.42 12.29 12.26
C ALA A 151 -9.62 13.60 12.14
N ALA A 152 -8.48 13.55 11.45
CA ALA A 152 -7.60 14.71 11.28
C ALA A 152 -8.14 15.75 10.27
N LEU A 153 -8.89 15.33 9.25
CA LEU A 153 -9.44 16.21 8.20
C LEU A 153 -10.75 16.89 8.61
N ARG A 154 -11.51 16.33 9.56
CA ARG A 154 -12.75 16.95 10.07
C ARG A 154 -12.50 18.15 11.00
N GLY A 155 -11.28 18.67 11.08
CA GLY A 155 -10.97 19.86 11.85
C GLY A 155 -11.24 19.70 13.35
N HIS A 156 -11.25 18.46 13.85
CA HIS A 156 -11.01 18.28 15.28
C HIS A 156 -9.59 18.81 15.46
N THR A 157 -9.45 19.97 16.08
CA THR A 157 -8.19 20.41 16.66
C THR A 157 -7.58 19.18 17.31
N PRO A 158 -6.32 18.81 17.01
CA PRO A 158 -5.65 17.76 17.77
C PRO A 158 -5.93 18.10 19.22
N ARG A 159 -6.63 17.19 19.90
CA ARG A 159 -7.00 17.39 21.30
C ARG A 159 -5.66 17.68 21.96
N ARG A 160 -5.47 18.92 22.41
CA ARG A 160 -4.24 19.33 23.08
C ARG A 160 -3.93 18.23 24.07
N TRP A 161 -2.78 17.62 23.89
CA TRP A 161 -2.43 16.52 24.77
C TRP A 161 -2.32 17.10 26.18
N TYR A 162 -2.67 16.34 27.21
CA TYR A 162 -2.72 16.86 28.58
C TYR A 162 -1.39 17.47 29.07
N TRP A 163 -0.27 17.20 28.40
CA TRP A 163 1.05 17.78 28.69
C TRP A 163 1.35 19.08 27.93
N GLU A 164 0.47 19.54 27.02
CA GLU A 164 0.63 20.79 26.24
C GLU A 164 0.01 22.01 26.95
N ASP A 165 -0.52 21.83 28.16
CA ASP A 165 -1.17 22.90 28.94
C ASP A 165 -0.21 23.67 29.87
N ASP A 166 1.05 23.23 30.01
CA ASP A 166 1.99 23.76 31.01
C ASP A 166 2.87 24.93 30.53
N GLU A 167 2.69 25.45 29.31
CA GLU A 167 3.57 26.50 28.74
C GLU A 167 2.94 27.90 28.63
N SER A 168 1.82 28.16 29.31
CA SER A 168 1.26 29.52 29.41
C SER A 168 1.18 30.02 30.85
N GLU A 169 2.34 30.34 31.42
CA GLU A 169 2.51 31.35 32.47
C GLU A 169 3.47 32.44 32.00
#